data_AF-A0A1F6A8C6-F1
#
_entry.id   AF-A0A1F6A8C6-F1
#
_cell.length_a   1.000
_cell.length_b   1.000
_cell.length_c   1.000
_cell.angle_alpha   90.00
_cell.angle_beta   90.00
_cell.angle_gamma   90.00
#
_symmetry.space_group_name_H-M   'P 1'
#
loop_
_entity.id
_entity.type
_entity.pdbx_description
1 polymer ?
#
loop_
_entity_poly.entity_id
_entity_poly.type
_entity_poly.pdbx_seq_one_letter_code
_entity_poly.pdbx_strand_id
1 'polypeptide(L)' 'MKKNELKEYKNKSVKDLSTEADKLHKEIAKIIVEKTTAKDKKTDQIGKRRKALAVVLTFIRQKELEIK' A
#
# COMPACT_ATOMS: atom_id res chain seq x y z
N MET A 1 3.52 -8.29 6.68
CA MET A 1 3.65 -8.51 5.23
C MET A 1 4.22 -9.90 5.04
N LYS A 2 3.61 -10.71 4.19
CA LYS A 2 4.10 -12.08 3.92
C LYS A 2 5.15 -11.98 2.80
N LYS A 3 6.21 -12.79 2.85
CA LYS A 3 7.31 -12.79 1.84
C LYS A 3 6.83 -12.91 0.39
N ASN A 4 5.67 -13.50 0.16
CA ASN A 4 5.11 -13.71 -1.19
C ASN A 4 4.60 -12.40 -1.82
N GLU A 5 4.06 -11.47 -1.02
CA GLU A 5 3.55 -10.18 -1.49
C GLU A 5 4.68 -9.32 -2.08
N LEU A 6 5.90 -9.41 -1.52
CA LEU A 6 7.08 -8.69 -2.02
C LEU A 6 7.52 -9.18 -3.41
N LYS A 7 7.40 -10.48 -3.70
CA LYS A 7 7.74 -11.04 -5.01
C LYS A 7 6.74 -10.59 -6.08
N GLU A 8 5.46 -10.50 -5.71
CA GLU A 8 4.41 -10.02 -6.61
C GLU A 8 4.64 -8.56 -7.01
N TYR A 9 5.03 -7.68 -6.08
CA TYR A 9 5.31 -6.28 -6.41
C TYR A 9 6.54 -6.10 -7.30
N LYS A 10 7.54 -6.97 -7.19
CA LYS A 10 8.73 -6.91 -8.04
C LYS A 10 8.38 -7.14 -9.53
N ASN A 11 7.46 -8.04 -9.80
CA ASN A 11 7.08 -8.44 -11.17
C ASN A 11 6.03 -7.51 -11.80
N LYS A 12 5.34 -6.68 -11.02
CA LYS A 12 4.36 -5.71 -11.52
C LYS A 12 5.01 -4.54 -12.25
N SER A 13 4.29 -3.95 -13.22
CA SER A 13 4.74 -2.72 -13.88
C SER A 13 4.59 -1.50 -12.98
N VAL A 14 5.25 -0.39 -13.31
CA VAL A 14 5.09 0.87 -12.56
C VAL A 14 3.63 1.34 -12.54
N LYS A 15 2.88 1.16 -13.65
CA LYS A 15 1.46 1.50 -13.75
C LYS A 15 0.59 0.66 -12.81
N ASP A 16 0.87 -0.65 -12.73
CA ASP A 16 0.15 -1.54 -11.82
C ASP A 16 0.44 -1.23 -10.36
N LEU A 17 1.71 -0.91 -10.05
CA LEU A 17 2.11 -0.49 -8.70
C LEU A 17 1.46 0.83 -8.31
N SER A 18 1.35 1.80 -9.24
CA SER A 18 0.64 3.06 -8.98
C SER A 18 -0.84 2.82 -8.69
N THR A 19 -1.49 1.96 -9.47
CA THR A 19 -2.89 1.59 -9.25
C THR A 19 -3.10 0.93 -7.89
N GLU A 20 -2.16 0.08 -7.47
CA GLU A 20 -2.18 -0.55 -6.16
C GLU A 20 -1.96 0.45 -5.02
N ALA A 21 -1.04 1.40 -5.20
CA ALA A 21 -0.80 2.47 -4.24
C ALA A 21 -2.06 3.32 -4.02
N ASP A 22 -2.77 3.67 -5.10
CA ASP A 22 -4.03 4.42 -5.02
C ASP A 22 -5.13 3.63 -4.29
N LYS A 23 -5.24 2.32 -4.55
CA LYS A 23 -6.18 1.46 -3.82
C LYS A 23 -5.87 1.44 -2.33
N LEU A 24 -4.60 1.20 -1.96
CA LEU A 24 -4.17 1.19 -0.56
C LEU A 24 -4.40 2.55 0.12
N HIS A 25 -4.18 3.65 -0.60
CA HIS A 25 -4.47 4.99 -0.09
C HIS A 25 -5.96 5.19 0.18
N LYS A 26 -6.83 4.81 -0.76
CA LYS A 26 -8.29 4.88 -0.60
C LYS A 26 -8.79 3.99 0.54
N GLU A 27 -8.24 2.80 0.69
CA GLU A 27 -8.57 1.91 1.82
C GLU A 27 -8.18 2.52 3.17
N ILE A 28 -6.98 3.11 3.26
CA ILE A 28 -6.54 3.80 4.47
C ILE A 28 -7.48 4.96 4.79
N ALA A 29 -7.84 5.78 3.80
CA ALA A 29 -8.78 6.89 3.97
C ALA A 29 -10.15 6.40 4.45
N LYS A 30 -10.68 5.33 3.82
CA LYS A 30 -11.94 4.70 4.22
C LYS A 30 -11.90 4.24 5.68
N ILE A 31 -10.84 3.56 6.10
CA ILE A 31 -10.70 3.08 7.49
C ILE A 31 -10.57 4.24 8.47
N ILE A 32 -9.92 5.34 8.09
CA ILE A 32 -9.83 6.55 8.92
C ILE A 32 -11.22 7.14 9.15
N VAL A 33 -12.02 7.28 8.08
CA VAL A 33 -13.39 7.78 8.17
C VAL A 33 -14.28 6.82 8.98
N GLU A 34 -14.21 5.51 8.70
CA GLU A 34 -14.96 4.50 9.45
C GLU A 34 -14.55 4.44 10.93
N LYS A 35 -13.28 4.68 11.27
CA LYS A 35 -12.82 4.76 12.67
C LYS A 35 -13.41 5.97 13.40
N THR A 36 -13.72 7.05 12.68
CA THR A 36 -14.37 8.22 13.30
C THR A 36 -15.86 8.00 13.54
N THR A 37 -16.52 7.14 12.76
CA THR A 37 -17.96 6.88 12.85
C THR A 37 -18.32 5.60 13.61
N ALA A 38 -17.48 4.56 13.55
CA ALA A 38 -17.60 3.32 14.27
C ALA A 38 -16.49 3.22 15.34
N LYS A 39 -16.89 2.96 16.59
CA LYS A 39 -16.02 2.86 17.79
C LYS A 39 -15.07 1.64 17.77
N ASP A 40 -14.74 1.11 16.59
CA ASP A 40 -13.99 -0.11 16.38
C ASP A 40 -12.49 0.17 16.39
N LYS A 41 -11.75 -0.48 17.30
CA LYS A 41 -10.29 -0.38 17.44
C LYS A 41 -9.55 -1.16 16.34
N LYS A 42 -9.87 -0.92 15.06
CA LYS A 42 -9.11 -1.50 13.91
C LYS A 42 -7.78 -0.77 13.66
N THR A 43 -7.13 -0.25 14.71
CA THR A 43 -5.87 0.52 14.63
C THR A 43 -4.72 -0.30 14.04
N ASP A 44 -4.66 -1.61 14.32
CA ASP A 44 -3.65 -2.51 13.76
C ASP A 44 -3.78 -2.66 12.22
N GLN A 45 -5.01 -2.55 11.69
CA GLN A 45 -5.24 -2.66 10.25
C GLN A 45 -4.72 -1.45 9.47
N ILE A 46 -4.79 -0.25 10.03
CA ILE A 46 -4.22 0.97 9.44
C ILE A 46 -2.69 0.85 9.36
N GLY A 47 -2.06 0.39 10.44
CA GLY A 47 -0.61 0.21 10.50
C GLY A 47 -0.10 -0.77 9.45
N LYS A 48 -0.79 -1.90 9.27
CA LYS A 48 -0.45 -2.89 8.22
C LYS A 48 -0.57 -2.32 6.81
N ARG A 49 -1.65 -1.58 6.53
CA ARG A 49 -1.88 -0.96 5.20
C ARG A 49 -0.91 0.18 4.89
N ARG A 50 -0.56 1.00 5.88
CA ARG A 50 0.48 2.04 5.72
C ARG A 50 1.85 1.43 5.38
N LYS A 51 2.22 0.33 6.05
CA LYS A 51 3.45 -0.41 5.71
C LYS A 51 3.40 -0.97 4.29
N ALA A 52 2.27 -1.54 3.88
CA ALA A 52 2.10 -2.03 2.51
C ALA A 52 2.24 -0.90 1.48
N LEU A 53 1.60 0.26 1.72
CA LEU A 53 1.71 1.44 0.87
C LEU A 53 3.17 1.91 0.73
N ALA A 54 3.90 2.00 1.84
CA ALA A 54 5.30 2.39 1.82
C ALA A 54 6.18 1.45 0.98
N VAL A 55 5.90 0.14 1.05
CA VAL A 55 6.60 -0.88 0.25
C VAL A 55 6.33 -0.70 -1.23
N VAL A 56 5.06 -0.52 -1.62
CA VAL A 56 4.69 -0.29 -3.04
C VAL A 56 5.36 0.97 -3.58
N LEU A 57 5.34 2.07 -2.82
CA LEU A 57 6.02 3.32 -3.18
C LEU A 57 7.53 3.15 -3.33
N THR A 58 8.15 2.32 -2.49
CA THR A 58 9.58 2.00 -2.60
C THR A 58 9.88 1.25 -3.89
N PHE A 59 9.05 0.27 -4.28
CA PHE A 59 9.22 -0.45 -5.54
C PHE A 59 8.99 0.43 -6.77
N ILE A 60 8.02 1.34 -6.73
CA ILE A 60 7.83 2.36 -7.77
C ILE A 60 9.13 3.17 -7.93
N ARG A 61 9.65 3.69 -6.81
CA ARG A 61 10.86 4.51 -6.84
C ARG A 61 12.09 3.74 -7.33
N GLN A 62 12.26 2.49 -6.92
CA GLN A 62 13.35 1.63 -7.41
C GLN A 62 13.27 1.44 -8.93
N LYS A 63 12.09 1.13 -9.47
CA LYS A 63 11.88 0.97 -10.91
C LYS A 63 12.10 2.27 -11.68
N GLU A 64 11.66 3.41 -11.15
CA GLU A 64 11.92 4.72 -11.76
C GLU A 64 13.42 5.05 -11.82
N LEU A 65 14.19 4.63 -10.81
CA LEU A 65 15.64 4.83 -10.77
C LEU A 65 16.40 3.86 -11.68
N GLU A 66 15.92 2.62 -11.85
CA GLU A 66 16.50 1.63 -12.78
C GLU A 66 16.29 1.99 -14.26
N ILE A 67 15.23 2.74 -14.57
CA ILE A 67 14.91 3.19 -15.93
C ILE A 67 15.74 4.43 -16.34
N LYS A 68 16.45 5.06 -15.39
CA LYS A 68 17.18 6.32 -15.56
C LYS A 68 18.67 6.10 -15.79
#